data_AF-A0A381N6T8-F1
#
_entry.id   AF-A0A381N6T8-F1
#
_cell.length_a   1.000
_cell.length_b   1.000
_cell.length_c   1.000
_cell.angle_alpha   90.00
_cell.angle_beta   90.00
_cell.angle_gamma   90.00
#
_symmetry.space_group_name_H-M   'P 1'
#
loop_
_entity.id
_entity.type
_entity.pdbx_description
1 polymer ?
#
loop_
_entity_poly.entity_id
_entity_poly.type
_entity_poly.pdbx_seq_one_letter_code
_entity_poly.pdbx_strand_id
1 'polypeptide(L)' 'MKTDLELDNTRKADDADPLACFRERFLIPKRTNDLGATYLCGNSLDLQLKPAGTLVSDCET' A
#
# COMPACT_ATOMS: atom_id res chain seq x y z
N MET A 1 15.76 -26.62 -5.07
CA MET A 1 14.61 -25.73 -5.29
C MET A 1 14.42 -24.89 -4.04
N LYS A 2 14.99 -23.68 -4.00
CA LYS A 2 14.96 -22.77 -2.84
C LYS A 2 15.42 -21.34 -3.19
N THR A 3 15.25 -20.88 -4.43
CA THR A 3 15.73 -19.55 -4.84
C THR A 3 14.68 -18.47 -4.63
N ASP A 4 13.39 -18.79 -4.78
CA ASP A 4 12.35 -17.75 -4.92
C ASP A 4 12.00 -16.99 -3.63
N LEU A 5 12.51 -17.42 -2.46
CA LEU A 5 12.28 -16.77 -1.17
C LEU A 5 13.40 -15.81 -0.73
N GLU A 6 14.41 -15.58 -1.57
CA GLU A 6 15.47 -14.63 -1.27
C GLU A 6 15.00 -13.19 -1.48
N LEU A 7 15.52 -12.28 -0.66
CA LEU A 7 15.12 -10.86 -0.65
C LEU A 7 15.30 -10.18 -2.02
N ASP A 8 16.32 -10.57 -2.79
CA ASP A 8 16.54 -10.04 -4.13
C ASP A 8 15.49 -10.51 -5.14
N ASN A 9 14.90 -11.68 -4.94
CA ASN A 9 13.82 -12.17 -5.80
C ASN A 9 12.50 -11.48 -5.45
N THR A 10 12.25 -11.16 -4.18
CA THR A 10 11.11 -10.31 -3.80
C THR A 10 11.21 -8.91 -4.42
N ARG A 11 12.40 -8.29 -4.39
CA ARG A 11 12.63 -6.98 -5.04
C ARG A 11 12.37 -7.01 -6.55
N LYS A 12 12.88 -8.04 -7.24
CA LYS A 12 12.61 -8.22 -8.67
C LYS A 12 11.12 -8.40 -8.97
N ALA A 13 10.40 -9.10 -8.09
CA ALA A 13 8.96 -9.26 -8.21
C ALA A 13 8.21 -7.94 -8.02
N ASP A 14 8.59 -7.14 -7.02
CA ASP A 14 8.04 -5.78 -6.81
C ASP A 14 8.31 -4.87 -8.02
N ASP A 15 9.53 -4.88 -8.58
CA ASP A 15 9.92 -4.06 -9.74
C ASP A 15 9.17 -4.47 -11.03
N ALA A 16 8.81 -5.75 -11.15
CA ALA A 16 8.11 -6.29 -12.30
C ALA A 16 6.57 -6.21 -12.18
N ASP A 17 6.04 -5.77 -11.03
CA ASP A 17 4.59 -5.72 -10.78
C ASP A 17 3.92 -4.57 -11.57
N PRO A 18 3.08 -4.87 -12.59
CA PRO A 18 2.36 -3.84 -13.33
C PRO A 18 1.35 -3.07 -12.46
N LEU A 19 1.00 -3.58 -11.29
CA LEU A 19 0.07 -2.97 -10.35
C LEU A 19 0.76 -2.10 -9.28
N ALA A 20 2.09 -2.03 -9.26
CA ALA A 20 2.83 -1.27 -8.27
C ALA A 20 2.38 0.20 -8.16
N CYS A 21 1.97 0.81 -9.28
CA CYS A 21 1.50 2.19 -9.34
C CYS A 21 0.21 2.45 -8.52
N PHE A 22 -0.60 1.43 -8.22
CA PHE A 22 -1.79 1.61 -7.40
C PHE A 22 -1.46 1.90 -5.94
N ARG A 23 -0.30 1.42 -5.45
CA ARG A 23 0.16 1.65 -4.07
C ARG A 23 0.20 3.14 -3.73
N GLU A 24 0.58 3.98 -4.68
CA GLU A 24 0.68 5.43 -4.50
C GLU A 24 -0.67 6.13 -4.31
N ARG A 25 -1.78 5.45 -4.60
CA ARG A 25 -3.14 6.00 -4.46
C ARG A 25 -3.69 5.91 -3.04
N PHE A 26 -3.04 5.14 -2.16
CA PHE A 26 -3.52 4.87 -0.80
C PHE A 26 -2.70 5.62 0.26
N LEU A 27 -3.36 5.92 1.38
CA LEU A 27 -2.73 6.41 2.61
C LEU A 27 -2.27 5.20 3.45
N ILE A 28 -1.00 4.82 3.33
CA ILE A 28 -0.42 3.72 4.11
C ILE A 28 0.02 4.23 5.48
N PRO A 29 -0.44 3.64 6.60
CA PRO A 29 -0.01 4.03 7.94
C PRO A 29 1.50 3.94 8.12
N LYS A 30 2.08 4.89 8.86
CA LYS A 30 3.49 4.84 9.27
C LYS A 30 3.64 4.21 10.65
N ARG A 31 4.75 3.52 10.88
CA ARG A 31 5.22 3.12 12.21
C ARG A 31 5.91 4.30 12.91
N THR A 32 6.28 4.10 14.17
CA THR A 32 6.98 5.09 15.03
C THR A 32 8.29 5.63 14.45
N ASN A 33 8.87 4.96 13.45
CA ASN A 33 10.14 5.34 12.82
C ASN A 33 9.96 5.83 11.37
N ASP A 34 8.78 6.37 11.03
CA ASP A 34 8.40 6.81 9.67
C ASP A 34 8.40 5.73 8.57
N LEU A 35 8.75 4.49 8.92
CA LEU A 35 8.66 3.33 8.04
C LEU A 35 7.19 2.98 7.80
N GLY A 36 6.81 2.76 6.54
CA GLY A 36 5.48 2.28 6.20
C GLY A 36 5.17 0.97 6.93
N ALA A 37 3.98 0.86 7.50
CA ALA A 37 3.52 -0.36 8.14
C ALA A 37 3.24 -1.44 7.08
N THR A 38 3.60 -2.69 7.39
CA THR A 38 3.09 -3.85 6.66
C THR A 38 1.65 -4.09 7.08
N TYR A 39 0.70 -3.65 6.25
CA TYR A 39 -0.73 -3.72 6.55
C TYR A 39 -1.38 -4.95 5.90
N LEU A 40 -1.70 -5.96 6.72
CA LEU A 40 -2.27 -7.24 6.26
C LEU A 40 -3.73 -7.43 6.71
N CYS A 41 -4.42 -6.35 7.08
CA CYS A 41 -5.78 -6.36 7.62
C CYS A 41 -6.82 -5.72 6.68
N GLY A 42 -6.47 -5.53 5.40
CA GLY A 42 -7.36 -4.92 4.39
C GLY A 42 -8.68 -5.67 4.23
N ASN A 43 -8.70 -6.97 4.52
CA ASN A 43 -9.91 -7.78 4.52
C ASN A 43 -10.94 -7.38 5.61
N SER A 44 -10.53 -6.64 6.63
CA SER A 44 -11.41 -6.16 7.71
C SER A 44 -11.67 -4.66 7.59
N LEU A 45 -10.64 -3.88 7.32
CA LEU A 45 -10.73 -2.43 7.13
C LEU A 45 -9.77 -2.03 6.02
N ASP A 46 -10.31 -1.48 4.94
CA ASP A 46 -9.48 -1.08 3.81
C ASP A 46 -8.68 0.20 4.08
N LEU A 47 -7.58 0.35 3.31
CA LEU A 47 -6.83 1.59 3.30
C LEU A 47 -7.62 2.68 2.59
N GLN A 48 -7.54 3.89 3.13
CA GLN A 48 -8.18 5.05 2.52
C GLN A 48 -7.45 5.47 1.22
N LEU A 49 -8.22 5.65 0.14
CA LEU A 49 -7.75 6.33 -1.06
C LEU A 49 -7.49 7.81 -0.77
N LYS A 50 -6.37 8.36 -1.26
CA LYS A 50 -6.03 9.78 -1.10
C LYS A 50 -7.17 10.77 -1.38
N PRO A 51 -7.96 10.65 -2.47
CA PRO A 51 -9.07 11.59 -2.75
C PRO A 51 -10.28 11.44 -1.82
N ALA A 52 -10.37 10.38 -1.01
CA ALA A 52 -11.57 10.13 -0.20
C ALA A 52 -11.87 11.26 0.79
N GLY A 53 -10.83 11.91 1.35
CA GLY A 53 -11.04 13.05 2.25
C GLY A 53 -11.65 14.27 1.55
N THR A 54 -11.24 14.53 0.31
CA THR A 54 -11.80 15.61 -0.52
C THR A 54 -13.26 15.33 -0.87
N LEU A 55 -13.55 14.11 -1.36
CA LEU A 55 -14.91 13.73 -1.75
C LEU A 55 -15.91 13.83 -0.60
N VAL A 56 -15.51 13.42 0.61
CA VAL A 56 -16.38 13.55 1.80
C VAL A 56 -16.64 15.02 2.13
N SER A 57 -15.63 15.89 2.00
CA SER A 57 -15.79 17.33 2.26
C SER A 57 -16.75 17.99 1.26
N ASP A 58 -16.69 17.58 0.00
CA ASP A 58 -17.56 18.12 -1.07
C ASP A 58 -19.04 17.73 -0.87
N CYS A 59 -19.34 16.61 -0.20
CA CYS A 59 -20.71 16.17 0.09
C CYS A 59 -21.38 16.95 1.24
N GLU A 60 -20.60 17.66 2.06
CA GLU A 60 -21.08 18.42 3.22
C GLU A 60 -21.34 19.91 2.89
N THR A 61 -21.22 20.31 1.60
CA THR A 61 -21.44 21.67 1.10
C THR A 61 -22.69 21.76 0.22
#